data_AF-A0A957M6W6-F1
#
_entry.id   AF-A0A957M6W6-F1
#
_cell.length_a   1.000
_cell.length_b   1.000
_cell.length_c   1.000
_cell.angle_alpha   90.00
_cell.angle_beta   90.00
_cell.angle_gamma   90.00
#
_symmetry.space_group_name_H-M   'P 1'
#
loop_
_entity.id
_entity.type
_entity.pdbx_description
1 polymer ?
#
loop_
_entity_poly.entity_id
_entity_poly.type
_entity_poly.pdbx_seq_one_letter_code
_entity_poly.pdbx_strand_id
1 'polypeptide(L)'
;MTQLFLVRTYEPSLGARVGVQIGETVHDVTEAVGSVEAWLCSSAGRVAAALAELEQAAKSSHRAHLAAYFDHAPSLDTPHWLPPIDEQDVWAAGVTYERSRAARQEEAVDGGDVYARVYTATRPEIFFKARGPWVVGPNDQV
;
A
#
# COMPACT_ATOMS: atom_id res chain seq x y z
N MET A 1 -2.74 19.27 -12.15
CA MET A 1 -1.91 18.06 -12.11
C MET A 1 -2.84 16.87 -12.11
N THR A 2 -2.63 15.90 -13.00
CA THR A 2 -3.38 14.65 -13.00
C THR A 2 -2.97 13.85 -11.77
N GLN A 3 -3.93 13.40 -10.97
CA GLN A 3 -3.63 12.57 -9.80
C GLN A 3 -3.28 11.15 -10.27
N LEU A 4 -2.19 10.62 -9.73
CA LEU A 4 -1.70 9.27 -10.00
C LEU A 4 -1.83 8.44 -8.73
N PHE A 5 -2.34 7.22 -8.84
CA PHE A 5 -2.28 6.24 -7.75
C PHE A 5 -1.45 5.04 -8.20
N LEU A 6 -0.40 4.73 -7.44
CA LEU A 6 0.35 3.49 -7.61
C LEU A 6 -0.47 2.35 -7.01
N VAL A 7 -0.72 1.30 -7.78
CA VAL A 7 -1.55 0.16 -7.39
C VAL A 7 -0.84 -1.15 -7.74
N ARG A 8 -1.27 -2.24 -7.12
CA ARG A 8 -0.89 -3.59 -7.53
C ARG A 8 -2.14 -4.40 -7.83
N THR A 9 -2.06 -5.22 -8.87
CA THR A 9 -3.16 -6.08 -9.32
C THR A 9 -2.64 -7.47 -9.59
N TYR A 10 -3.50 -8.47 -9.53
CA TYR A 10 -3.24 -9.80 -10.04
C TYR A 10 -4.04 -10.01 -11.32
N GLU A 11 -3.39 -10.52 -12.37
CA GLU A 11 -4.04 -10.95 -13.60
C GLU A 11 -3.79 -12.46 -13.80
N PRO A 12 -4.82 -13.30 -14.01
CA PRO A 12 -4.68 -14.77 -14.07
C PRO A 12 -3.58 -15.30 -14.99
N SER A 13 -3.37 -14.65 -16.14
CA SER A 13 -2.37 -15.08 -17.12
C SER A 13 -0.99 -14.42 -16.95
N LEU A 14 -0.86 -13.41 -16.10
CA LEU A 14 0.35 -12.59 -15.97
C LEU A 14 0.90 -12.54 -14.54
N GLY A 15 0.14 -13.00 -13.56
CA GLY A 15 0.48 -12.91 -12.14
C GLY A 15 0.35 -11.49 -11.59
N ALA A 16 1.18 -11.17 -10.59
CA ALA A 16 1.20 -9.85 -9.96
C ALA A 16 1.76 -8.78 -10.90
N ARG A 17 1.06 -7.66 -10.98
CA ARG A 17 1.38 -6.49 -11.81
C ARG A 17 1.47 -5.24 -10.95
N VAL A 18 2.25 -4.27 -11.43
CA VAL A 18 2.28 -2.91 -10.89
C VAL A 18 1.55 -2.00 -11.88
N GLY A 19 0.59 -1.25 -11.38
CA GLY A 19 -0.25 -0.36 -12.17
C GLY A 19 -0.18 1.08 -11.69
N VAL A 20 -0.56 1.99 -12.59
CA VAL A 20 -0.82 3.40 -12.27
C VAL A 20 -2.26 3.69 -12.64
N GLN A 21 -3.06 4.06 -11.64
CA GLN A 21 -4.42 4.50 -11.86
C GLN A 21 -4.47 6.01 -12.15
N ILE A 22 -5.10 6.35 -13.28
CA ILE A 22 -5.39 7.70 -13.73
C ILE A 22 -6.90 7.78 -13.96
N GLY A 23 -7.60 8.55 -13.12
CA GLY A 23 -9.06 8.54 -13.10
C GLY A 23 -9.59 7.15 -12.77
N GLU A 24 -10.39 6.57 -13.66
CA GLU A 24 -10.96 5.22 -13.49
C GLU A 24 -10.16 4.12 -14.19
N THR A 25 -9.04 4.46 -14.83
CA THR A 25 -8.26 3.51 -15.64
C THR A 25 -6.95 3.17 -14.95
N VAL A 26 -6.66 1.88 -14.82
CA VAL A 26 -5.38 1.33 -14.35
C VAL A 26 -4.56 0.97 -15.58
N HIS A 27 -3.37 1.55 -15.68
CA HIS A 27 -2.38 1.26 -16.72
C HIS A 27 -1.30 0.36 -16.15
N ASP A 28 -1.05 -0.80 -16.78
CA ASP A 28 0.04 -1.68 -16.37
C ASP A 28 1.39 -1.05 -16.72
N VAL A 29 2.25 -0.87 -15.72
CA VAL A 29 3.59 -0.30 -15.86
C VAL A 29 4.68 -1.27 -15.40
N THR A 30 4.35 -2.54 -15.18
CA THR A 30 5.24 -3.54 -14.57
C THR A 30 6.57 -3.66 -15.30
N GLU A 31 6.58 -3.60 -16.64
CA GLU A 31 7.85 -3.66 -17.40
C GLU A 31 8.75 -2.43 -17.18
N ALA A 32 8.16 -1.26 -16.94
CA ALA A 32 8.91 -0.03 -16.71
C ALA A 32 9.49 0.04 -15.29
N VAL A 33 8.81 -0.56 -14.30
CA VAL A 33 9.14 -0.37 -12.88
C VAL A 33 9.62 -1.64 -12.17
N GLY A 34 9.35 -2.82 -12.73
CA GLY A 34 9.65 -4.13 -12.13
C GLY A 34 8.73 -4.45 -10.94
N SER A 35 8.99 -3.81 -9.80
CA SER A 35 8.28 -4.00 -8.54
C SER A 35 8.06 -2.65 -7.84
N VAL A 36 7.18 -2.62 -6.84
CA VAL A 36 7.00 -1.41 -6.01
C VAL A 36 8.29 -1.12 -5.25
N GLU A 37 8.97 -2.15 -4.73
CA GLU A 37 10.27 -2.01 -4.08
C GLU A 37 11.31 -1.35 -5.00
N ALA A 38 11.49 -1.89 -6.20
CA ALA A 38 12.49 -1.41 -7.15
C ALA A 38 12.22 0.05 -7.53
N TRP A 39 10.95 0.39 -7.76
CA TRP A 39 10.54 1.76 -8.06
C TRP A 39 10.82 2.70 -6.88
N LEU A 40 10.41 2.34 -5.67
CA LEU A 40 10.62 3.16 -4.48
C LEU A 40 12.12 3.41 -4.24
N CYS A 41 12.95 2.38 -4.31
CA CYS A 41 14.39 2.49 -4.18
C CYS A 41 14.99 3.40 -5.26
N SER A 42 14.59 3.26 -6.52
CA SER A 42 15.09 4.10 -7.61
C SER A 42 14.62 5.56 -7.53
N SER A 43 13.49 5.81 -6.86
CA SER A 43 12.92 7.16 -6.71
C SER A 43 13.67 8.04 -5.70
N ALA A 44 14.45 7.42 -4.80
CA ALA A 44 15.14 8.12 -3.72
C ALA A 44 16.07 9.21 -4.25
N GLY A 45 15.87 10.45 -3.79
CA GLY A 45 16.64 11.61 -4.24
C GLY A 45 16.24 12.19 -5.61
N ARG A 46 15.25 11.60 -6.29
CA ARG A 46 14.79 12.03 -7.64
C ARG A 46 13.27 11.95 -7.83
N VAL A 47 12.51 12.18 -6.76
CA VAL A 47 11.04 11.99 -6.70
C VAL A 47 10.29 12.62 -7.87
N ALA A 48 10.58 13.89 -8.21
CA ALA A 48 9.88 14.57 -9.30
C ALA A 48 10.10 13.90 -10.67
N ALA A 49 11.32 13.47 -10.96
CA ALA A 49 11.64 12.77 -12.20
C ALA A 49 11.04 11.35 -12.22
N ALA A 50 11.07 10.64 -11.09
CA ALA A 50 10.45 9.32 -10.95
C ALA A 50 8.93 9.37 -11.18
N LEU A 51 8.25 10.42 -10.68
CA LEU A 51 6.82 10.62 -10.94
C LEU A 51 6.53 10.94 -12.41
N ALA A 52 7.35 11.78 -13.05
CA ALA A 52 7.18 12.11 -14.47
C ALA A 52 7.39 10.89 -15.37
N GLU A 53 8.38 10.05 -15.07
CA GLU A 53 8.63 8.78 -15.77
C GLU A 53 7.50 7.78 -15.54
N LEU A 54 6.96 7.68 -14.31
CA LEU A 54 5.83 6.83 -14.00
C LEU A 54 4.55 7.26 -14.76
N GLU A 55 4.29 8.58 -14.83
CA GLU A 55 3.19 9.12 -15.63
C GLU A 55 3.37 8.83 -17.12
N GLN A 56 4.59 8.99 -17.63
CA GLN A 56 4.90 8.70 -19.02
C GLN A 56 4.74 7.20 -19.34
N ALA A 57 5.20 6.32 -18.46
CA ALA A 57 5.04 4.88 -18.57
C ALA A 57 3.54 4.51 -18.65
N ALA A 58 2.71 5.07 -17.76
CA ALA A 58 1.27 4.86 -17.77
C ALA A 58 0.63 5.30 -19.10
N LYS A 59 0.98 6.49 -19.61
CA LYS A 59 0.47 7.02 -20.90
C LYS A 59 0.90 6.17 -22.10
N SER A 60 2.07 5.54 -22.03
CA SER A 60 2.60 4.66 -23.08
C SER A 60 2.14 3.21 -22.96
N SER A 61 1.44 2.85 -21.88
CA SER A 61 1.03 1.47 -21.65
C SER A 61 -0.03 1.04 -22.64
N HIS A 62 0.18 -0.14 -23.24
CA HIS A 62 -0.77 -0.77 -24.14
C HIS A 62 -1.80 -1.63 -23.39
N ARG A 63 -1.60 -1.86 -22.09
CA ARG A 63 -2.50 -2.64 -21.24
C ARG A 63 -3.12 -1.73 -20.20
N ALA A 64 -4.42 -1.54 -20.34
CA ALA A 64 -5.18 -0.73 -19.42
C ALA A 64 -6.57 -1.33 -19.20
N HIS A 65 -7.03 -1.29 -17.95
CA HIS A 65 -8.33 -1.79 -17.54
C HIS A 65 -9.03 -0.74 -16.68
N LEU A 66 -10.37 -0.74 -16.65
CA LEU A 66 -11.09 0.03 -15.65
C LEU A 66 -10.75 -0.50 -14.26
N ALA A 67 -10.66 0.37 -13.25
CA ALA A 67 -10.37 -0.02 -11.88
C ALA A 67 -11.38 -1.07 -11.36
N ALA A 68 -12.65 -0.95 -11.76
CA ALA A 68 -13.70 -1.91 -11.42
C ALA A 68 -13.43 -3.34 -11.96
N TYR A 69 -12.53 -3.52 -12.94
CA TYR A 69 -12.13 -4.84 -13.44
C TYR A 69 -11.42 -5.69 -12.38
N PHE A 70 -10.82 -5.07 -11.36
CA PHE A 70 -10.09 -5.74 -10.29
C PHE A 70 -10.91 -5.83 -8.99
N ASP A 71 -12.17 -5.39 -8.99
CA ASP A 71 -13.03 -5.37 -7.79
C ASP A 71 -13.68 -6.73 -7.53
N HIS A 72 -12.82 -7.71 -7.30
CA HIS A 72 -13.17 -9.10 -7.04
C HIS A 72 -12.45 -9.60 -5.80
N ALA A 73 -13.02 -10.63 -5.15
CA ALA A 73 -12.30 -11.38 -4.14
C ALA A 73 -11.10 -12.11 -4.77
N PRO A 74 -9.97 -12.24 -4.04
CA PRO A 74 -8.79 -12.91 -4.57
C PRO A 74 -9.05 -14.35 -5.04
N SER A 75 -8.61 -14.65 -6.26
CA SER A 75 -8.66 -15.98 -6.89
C SER A 75 -7.61 -16.09 -7.99
N LEU A 76 -7.14 -17.30 -8.27
CA LEU A 76 -6.20 -17.54 -9.37
C LEU A 76 -6.82 -17.30 -10.76
N ASP A 77 -8.15 -17.43 -10.86
CA ASP A 77 -8.89 -17.34 -12.12
C ASP A 77 -9.53 -15.97 -12.38
N THR A 78 -9.48 -15.07 -11.39
CA THR A 78 -10.16 -13.77 -11.45
C THR A 78 -9.16 -12.64 -11.22
N PRO A 79 -9.16 -11.59 -12.06
CA PRO A 79 -8.37 -10.39 -11.81
C PRO A 79 -8.80 -9.75 -10.48
N HIS A 80 -7.85 -9.31 -9.65
CA HIS A 80 -8.18 -8.71 -8.36
C HIS A 80 -7.10 -7.74 -7.88
N TRP A 81 -7.45 -6.92 -6.88
CA TRP A 81 -6.50 -6.03 -6.23
C TRP A 81 -5.51 -6.79 -5.34
N LEU A 82 -4.24 -6.39 -5.39
CA LEU A 82 -3.22 -6.80 -4.42
C LEU A 82 -2.98 -5.66 -3.43
N PRO A 83 -2.37 -5.92 -2.26
CA PRO A 83 -1.85 -4.85 -1.42
C PRO A 83 -0.96 -3.90 -2.23
N PRO A 84 -0.98 -2.57 -1.97
CA PRO A 84 -0.19 -1.59 -2.71
C PRO A 84 1.32 -1.65 -2.42
N ILE A 85 1.75 -2.64 -1.64
CA ILE A 85 3.14 -2.96 -1.29
C ILE A 85 3.44 -4.39 -1.75
N ASP A 86 4.71 -4.74 -1.97
CA ASP A 86 5.13 -6.11 -2.23
C ASP A 86 5.94 -6.72 -1.07
N GLU A 87 7.24 -6.45 -1.00
CA GLU A 87 8.15 -7.06 -0.01
C GLU A 87 8.41 -6.13 1.18
N GLN A 88 7.88 -4.91 1.17
CA GLN A 88 8.14 -3.91 2.22
C GLN A 88 7.62 -4.37 3.59
N ASP A 89 8.47 -4.22 4.61
CA ASP A 89 8.04 -4.37 6.00
C ASP A 89 7.07 -3.25 6.40
N VAL A 90 6.00 -3.64 7.09
CA VAL A 90 5.01 -2.71 7.64
C VAL A 90 5.36 -2.40 9.08
N TRP A 91 5.58 -1.12 9.34
CA TRP A 91 5.71 -0.56 10.68
C TRP A 91 4.51 0.31 10.98
N ALA A 92 4.09 0.35 12.24
CA ALA A 92 2.93 1.12 12.69
C ALA A 92 3.27 1.98 13.90
N ALA A 93 2.55 3.11 14.00
CA ALA A 93 2.57 3.97 15.16
C ALA A 93 1.29 3.79 15.97
N GLY A 94 1.45 3.45 17.25
CA GLY A 94 0.32 3.27 18.16
C GLY A 94 0.00 4.53 18.96
N VAL A 95 -1.21 4.58 19.52
CA VAL A 95 -1.61 5.61 20.49
C VAL A 95 -1.44 7.05 19.93
N THR A 96 -1.75 7.23 18.65
CA THR A 96 -1.59 8.52 17.95
C THR A 96 -2.78 9.48 18.11
N TYR A 97 -3.91 8.98 18.66
CA TYR A 97 -5.14 9.74 18.89
C TYR A 97 -5.61 9.59 20.34
N GLU A 98 -6.22 10.63 20.89
CA GLU A 98 -6.74 10.65 22.26
C GLU A 98 -7.74 9.51 22.53
N ARG A 99 -8.64 9.25 21.57
CA ARG A 99 -9.59 8.12 21.66
C ARG A 99 -8.89 6.76 21.67
N SER A 100 -7.80 6.61 20.93
CA SER A 100 -7.01 5.37 20.92
C SER A 100 -6.28 5.16 22.24
N ARG A 101 -5.80 6.24 22.87
CA ARG A 101 -5.22 6.18 24.23
C ARG A 101 -6.26 5.69 25.22
N ALA A 102 -7.43 6.32 25.26
CA ALA A 102 -8.49 5.98 26.21
C ALA A 102 -8.93 4.51 26.09
N ALA A 103 -9.24 4.04 24.87
CA ALA A 103 -9.63 2.65 24.64
C ALA A 103 -8.55 1.65 25.09
N ARG A 104 -7.27 1.92 24.81
CA ARG A 104 -6.17 1.04 25.22
C ARG A 104 -5.95 1.04 26.73
N GLN A 105 -6.20 2.15 27.41
CA GLN A 105 -6.14 2.21 28.86
C GLN A 105 -7.28 1.40 29.51
N GLU A 106 -8.47 1.43 28.93
CA GLU A 106 -9.63 0.66 29.40
C GLU A 106 -9.45 -0.86 29.19
N GLU A 107 -8.82 -1.27 28.09
CA GLU A 107 -8.50 -2.66 27.76
C GLU A 107 -7.33 -3.23 28.58
N ALA A 108 -6.55 -2.37 29.24
CA ALA A 108 -5.32 -2.77 29.92
C ALA A 108 -5.58 -3.38 31.31
N VAL A 109 -5.17 -4.64 31.47
CA VAL A 109 -5.29 -5.37 32.75
C VAL A 109 -4.47 -4.72 33.87
N ASP A 110 -3.42 -3.97 33.54
CA ASP A 110 -2.52 -3.28 34.47
C ASP A 110 -2.89 -1.80 34.73
N GLY A 111 -4.03 -1.34 34.23
CA GLY A 111 -4.50 0.05 34.39
C GLY A 111 -3.97 1.03 33.34
N GLY A 112 -3.20 0.57 32.34
CA GLY A 112 -2.96 1.33 31.11
C GLY A 112 -1.98 2.49 31.21
N ASP A 113 -1.21 2.58 32.29
CA ASP A 113 -0.22 3.65 32.52
C ASP A 113 0.80 3.77 31.36
N VAL A 114 1.19 2.63 30.77
CA VAL A 114 2.11 2.62 29.63
C VAL A 114 1.56 3.42 28.43
N TYR A 115 0.27 3.31 28.13
CA TYR A 115 -0.35 4.02 27.00
C TYR A 115 -0.48 5.53 27.27
N ALA A 116 -0.74 5.93 28.53
CA ALA A 116 -0.73 7.34 28.92
C ALA A 116 0.66 7.98 28.80
N ARG A 117 1.69 7.24 29.25
CA ARG A 117 3.08 7.67 29.18
C ARG A 117 3.57 7.79 27.74
N VAL A 118 3.24 6.82 26.90
CA VAL A 118 3.55 6.87 25.45
C VAL A 118 2.90 8.08 24.79
N TYR A 119 1.62 8.35 25.09
CA TYR A 119 0.88 9.46 24.45
C TYR A 119 1.51 10.85 24.69
N THR A 120 2.12 11.05 25.85
CA THR A 120 2.71 12.36 26.23
C THR A 120 4.22 12.42 26.00
N ALA A 121 4.87 11.30 25.69
CA ALA A 121 6.31 11.25 25.46
C ALA A 121 6.70 11.88 24.12
N THR A 122 7.88 12.50 24.07
CA THR A 122 8.47 12.98 22.81
C THR A 122 8.79 11.83 21.85
N ARG A 123 9.11 10.65 22.38
CA ARG A 123 9.35 9.44 21.58
C ARG A 123 8.03 8.70 21.36
N PRO A 124 7.56 8.55 20.11
CA PRO A 124 6.33 7.82 19.83
C PRO A 124 6.52 6.30 20.00
N GLU A 125 5.41 5.59 20.17
CA GLU A 125 5.38 4.14 19.99
C GLU A 125 5.48 3.81 18.50
N ILE A 126 6.45 2.96 18.16
CA ILE A 126 6.64 2.39 16.83
C ILE A 126 6.85 0.89 17.01
N PHE A 127 6.09 0.08 16.27
CA PHE A 127 6.19 -1.37 16.34
C PHE A 127 6.13 -2.01 14.95
N PHE A 128 6.78 -3.17 14.83
CA PHE A 128 6.71 -4.00 13.64
C PHE A 128 5.32 -4.63 13.53
N LYS A 129 4.64 -4.44 12.41
CA LYS A 129 3.27 -4.92 12.20
C LYS A 129 3.24 -6.22 11.42
N ALA A 130 3.93 -6.28 10.29
CA ALA A 130 3.92 -7.44 9.40
C ALA A 130 5.04 -7.34 8.36
N ARG A 131 5.44 -8.49 7.81
CA ARG A 131 6.19 -8.53 6.54
C ARG A 131 5.23 -8.30 5.38
N GLY A 132 5.70 -7.75 4.26
CA GLY A 132 4.90 -7.52 3.05
C GLY A 132 4.04 -8.73 2.61
N PRO A 133 4.60 -9.97 2.54
CA PRO A 133 3.85 -11.16 2.16
C PRO A 133 2.68 -11.57 3.08
N TRP A 134 2.53 -10.94 4.25
CA TRP A 134 1.43 -11.20 5.18
C TRP A 134 0.33 -10.14 5.10
N VAL A 135 0.50 -9.12 4.27
CA VAL A 135 -0.50 -8.09 4.05
C VAL A 135 -1.50 -8.57 3.01
N VAL A 136 -2.78 -8.36 3.30
CA VAL A 136 -3.89 -8.74 2.43
C VAL A 136 -4.47 -7.51 1.72
N GLY A 137 -4.98 -7.74 0.51
CA GLY A 137 -5.53 -6.69 -0.35
C GLY A 137 -7.01 -6.40 -0.07
N PRO A 138 -7.61 -5.46 -0.80
CA PRO A 138 -9.07 -5.31 -0.82
C PRO A 138 -9.78 -6.63 -1.13
N ASN A 139 -10.95 -6.84 -0.51
CA ASN A 139 -11.81 -8.02 -0.69
C ASN A 139 -11.21 -9.37 -0.24
N ASP A 140 -10.05 -9.36 0.41
CA ASP A 140 -9.41 -10.54 0.98
C ASP A 140 -9.84 -10.77 2.45
N GLN A 141 -9.51 -11.94 3.00
CA GLN A 141 -9.79 -12.31 4.38
C GLN A 141 -8.67 -11.80 5.33
N VAL A 142 -9.06 -11.27 6.50
CA VAL A 142 -8.18 -10.78 7.57
C VAL A 142 -8.18 -11.70 8.79
#